data_AF-A0A2N2N6E7-F1
#
_entry.id   AF-A0A2N2N6E7-F1
#
_cell.length_a   1.000
_cell.length_b   1.000
_cell.length_c   1.000
_cell.angle_alpha   90.00
_cell.angle_beta   90.00
_cell.angle_gamma   90.00
#
_symmetry.space_group_name_H-M   'P 1'
#
loop_
_entity.id
_entity.type
_entity.pdbx_description
1 polymer ?
#
loop_
_entity_poly.entity_id
_entity_poly.type
_entity_poly.pdbx_seq_one_letter_code
_entity_poly.pdbx_strand_id
1 'polypeptide(L)'
;MLKVYNTLTRKTEEFSTLKPGEVSMYVCGPTVYAKAHIGHAMSALVFDIIRRYLEYSNYKVTHVMNFTDVDDKIIIKANQQGIDPFVLGEMYIHEFEEHLRD
;
A
#
# COMPACT_ATOMS: atom_id res chain seq x y z
N MET A 1 -25.10 1.31 -9.00
CA MET A 1 -24.38 2.12 -7.99
C MET A 1 -23.27 1.27 -7.40
N LEU A 2 -22.08 1.84 -7.23
CA LEU A 2 -20.93 1.17 -6.63
C LEU A 2 -21.23 0.87 -5.15
N LYS A 3 -20.89 -0.34 -4.71
CA LYS A 3 -20.99 -0.75 -3.31
C LYS A 3 -19.67 -1.34 -2.83
N VAL A 4 -19.31 -1.09 -1.59
CA VAL A 4 -18.06 -1.56 -0.97
C VAL A 4 -18.39 -2.26 0.34
N TYR A 5 -17.69 -3.36 0.63
CA TYR A 5 -17.78 -4.00 1.94
C TYR A 5 -17.04 -3.14 2.98
N ASN A 6 -17.78 -2.58 3.93
CA ASN A 6 -17.25 -1.75 4.98
C ASN A 6 -16.93 -2.61 6.22
N THR A 7 -15.66 -2.82 6.50
CA THR A 7 -15.20 -3.62 7.66
C THR A 7 -15.69 -3.06 9.00
N LEU A 8 -15.89 -1.73 9.12
CA LEU A 8 -16.37 -1.08 10.34
C LEU A 8 -17.79 -1.54 10.72
N THR A 9 -18.67 -1.65 9.72
CA THR A 9 -20.09 -2.02 9.91
C THR A 9 -20.38 -3.47 9.56
N ARG A 10 -19.42 -4.16 8.94
CA ARG A 10 -19.51 -5.54 8.41
C ARG A 10 -20.62 -5.72 7.38
N LYS A 11 -20.91 -4.67 6.60
CA LYS A 11 -21.97 -4.66 5.59
C LYS A 11 -21.45 -4.15 4.26
N THR A 12 -22.10 -4.56 3.19
CA THR A 12 -21.94 -3.96 1.87
C THR A 12 -22.76 -2.69 1.80
N GLU A 13 -22.10 -1.54 1.68
CA GLU A 13 -22.69 -0.21 1.73
C GLU A 13 -22.53 0.52 0.39
N GLU A 14 -23.38 1.52 0.15
CA GLU A 14 -23.23 2.38 -1.03
C GLU A 14 -21.97 3.22 -0.90
N PHE A 15 -21.15 3.22 -1.95
CA PHE A 15 -19.96 4.04 -1.99
C PHE A 15 -20.35 5.50 -2.26
N SER A 16 -19.97 6.38 -1.34
CA SER A 16 -20.14 7.82 -1.47
C SER A 16 -18.82 8.53 -1.16
N THR A 17 -18.58 9.63 -1.85
CA THR A 17 -17.34 10.41 -1.73
C THR A 17 -17.51 11.56 -0.75
N LEU A 18 -16.48 11.86 0.03
CA LEU A 18 -16.47 13.04 0.91
C LEU A 18 -16.57 14.35 0.11
N LYS A 19 -15.87 14.43 -1.02
CA LYS A 19 -15.97 15.50 -2.01
C LYS A 19 -16.54 14.92 -3.31
N PRO A 20 -17.57 15.51 -3.92
CA PRO A 20 -18.20 14.93 -5.11
C PRO A 20 -17.19 14.57 -6.21
N GLY A 21 -17.16 13.30 -6.59
CA GLY A 21 -16.29 12.80 -7.66
C GLY A 21 -14.81 12.62 -7.29
N GLU A 22 -14.40 12.90 -6.05
CA GLU A 22 -13.03 12.72 -5.59
C GLU A 22 -12.93 11.59 -4.54
N VAL A 23 -11.93 10.72 -4.71
CA VAL A 23 -11.63 9.63 -3.78
C VAL A 23 -10.23 9.84 -3.21
N SER A 24 -10.11 9.81 -1.89
CA SER A 24 -8.82 9.73 -1.18
C SER A 24 -8.68 8.34 -0.62
N MET A 25 -7.72 7.57 -1.14
CA MET A 25 -7.51 6.17 -0.79
C MET A 25 -6.12 6.00 -0.17
N TYR A 26 -6.09 5.51 1.07
CA TYR A 26 -4.86 5.14 1.76
C TYR A 26 -4.79 3.62 1.90
N VAL A 27 -3.64 3.05 1.55
CA VAL A 27 -3.34 1.62 1.69
C VAL A 27 -2.03 1.49 2.45
N CYS A 28 -2.03 0.73 3.54
CA CYS A 28 -0.79 0.47 4.29
C CYS A 28 0.22 -0.26 3.38
N GLY A 29 1.43 0.28 3.26
CA GLY A 29 2.52 -0.39 2.56
C GLY A 29 3.36 -1.28 3.47
N PRO A 30 4.49 -1.81 2.98
CA PRO A 30 5.28 -2.80 3.69
C PRO A 30 6.19 -2.18 4.75
N THR A 31 6.56 -2.99 5.75
CA THR A 31 7.74 -2.76 6.58
C THR A 31 8.98 -3.23 5.83
N VAL A 32 9.93 -2.34 5.58
CA VAL A 32 11.04 -2.56 4.63
C VAL A 32 12.28 -3.19 5.29
N TYR A 33 12.09 -4.36 5.91
CA TYR A 33 13.15 -5.12 6.56
C TYR A 33 13.60 -6.37 5.78
N ALA A 34 12.87 -6.72 4.72
CA ALA A 34 13.12 -7.91 3.90
C ALA A 34 12.51 -7.75 2.51
N LYS A 35 12.90 -8.66 1.60
CA LYS A 35 12.31 -8.78 0.26
C LYS A 35 10.80 -8.95 0.33
N ALA A 36 10.09 -8.31 -0.59
CA ALA A 36 8.65 -8.48 -0.70
C ALA A 36 8.27 -9.90 -1.15
N HIS A 37 7.21 -10.45 -0.57
CA HIS A 37 6.66 -11.76 -0.92
C HIS A 37 5.31 -11.62 -1.64
N ILE A 38 4.77 -12.74 -2.14
CA ILE A 38 3.51 -12.78 -2.91
C ILE A 38 2.31 -12.11 -2.20
N GLY A 39 2.27 -12.11 -0.86
CA GLY A 39 1.25 -11.38 -0.11
C GLY A 39 1.28 -9.86 -0.32
N HIS A 40 2.46 -9.25 -0.46
CA HIS A 40 2.58 -7.82 -0.76
C HIS A 40 2.17 -7.53 -2.20
N ALA A 41 2.56 -8.40 -3.15
CA ALA A 41 2.14 -8.29 -4.54
C ALA A 41 0.61 -8.38 -4.69
N MET A 42 -0.02 -9.31 -3.97
CA MET A 42 -1.48 -9.44 -3.93
C MET A 42 -2.15 -8.15 -3.44
N SER A 43 -1.67 -7.57 -2.34
CA SER A 43 -2.21 -6.31 -1.82
C SER A 43 -2.08 -5.18 -2.84
N ALA A 44 -0.87 -4.97 -3.37
CA ALA A 44 -0.60 -3.93 -4.36
C ALA A 44 -1.51 -4.07 -5.60
N LEU A 45 -1.64 -5.30 -6.12
CA LEU A 45 -2.47 -5.58 -7.30
C LEU A 45 -3.96 -5.33 -7.02
N VAL A 46 -4.49 -5.82 -5.90
CA VAL A 46 -5.91 -5.67 -5.56
C VAL A 46 -6.27 -4.19 -5.44
N PHE A 47 -5.45 -3.39 -4.75
CA PHE A 47 -5.73 -1.97 -4.61
C PHE A 47 -5.48 -1.17 -5.89
N ASP A 48 -4.55 -1.60 -6.76
CA ASP A 48 -4.41 -1.02 -8.10
C ASP A 48 -5.64 -1.29 -8.97
N ILE A 49 -6.21 -2.50 -8.91
CA ILE A 49 -7.47 -2.83 -9.61
C ILE A 49 -8.61 -1.93 -9.10
N ILE A 50 -8.72 -1.74 -7.78
CA ILE A 50 -9.73 -0.84 -7.19
C ILE A 50 -9.53 0.59 -7.68
N ARG A 51 -8.29 1.11 -7.64
CA ARG A 51 -7.94 2.44 -8.15
C ARG A 51 -8.36 2.60 -9.61
N ARG A 52 -7.94 1.68 -10.48
CA ARG A 52 -8.27 1.71 -11.91
C ARG A 52 -9.77 1.63 -12.18
N TYR A 53 -10.50 0.83 -11.41
CA TYR A 53 -11.95 0.75 -11.54
C TYR A 53 -12.65 2.06 -11.13
N LEU A 54 -12.17 2.72 -10.07
CA LEU A 54 -12.68 4.03 -9.66
C LEU A 54 -12.36 5.10 -10.71
N GLU A 55 -11.14 5.12 -11.24
CA GLU A 55 -10.75 6.03 -12.34
C GLU A 55 -11.60 5.80 -13.60
N TYR A 56 -11.78 4.53 -14.00
CA TYR A 56 -12.70 4.14 -15.08
C TYR A 56 -14.15 4.60 -14.82
N SER A 57 -14.56 4.62 -13.56
CA SER A 57 -15.88 5.12 -13.14
C SER A 57 -15.96 6.65 -13.02
N ASN A 58 -15.00 7.38 -13.59
CA ASN A 58 -14.89 8.85 -13.60
C ASN A 58 -14.63 9.50 -12.23
N TYR A 59 -14.09 8.76 -11.27
CA TYR A 59 -13.58 9.37 -10.03
C TYR A 59 -12.16 9.89 -10.23
N LYS A 60 -11.88 11.06 -9.66
CA LYS A 60 -10.51 11.53 -9.45
C LYS A 60 -9.97 10.86 -8.19
N VAL A 61 -9.00 9.95 -8.35
CA VAL A 61 -8.46 9.18 -7.23
C VAL A 61 -7.09 9.74 -6.81
N THR A 62 -6.94 10.03 -5.53
CA THR A 62 -5.64 10.24 -4.88
C THR A 62 -5.33 8.99 -4.07
N HIS A 63 -4.39 8.18 -4.56
CA HIS A 63 -3.94 6.96 -3.90
C HIS A 63 -2.59 7.21 -3.19
N VAL A 64 -2.51 6.89 -1.91
CA VAL A 64 -1.31 7.03 -1.09
C VAL A 64 -1.00 5.69 -0.43
N MET A 65 0.27 5.30 -0.51
CA MET A 65 0.85 4.15 0.20
C MET A 65 2.12 4.60 0.89
N ASN A 66 2.29 4.22 2.16
CA ASN A 66 3.48 4.54 2.93
C ASN A 66 4.54 3.43 2.80
N PHE A 67 5.75 3.71 3.25
CA PHE A 67 6.69 2.69 3.71
C PHE A 67 6.82 2.81 5.22
N THR A 68 6.89 1.68 5.92
CA THR A 68 7.27 1.66 7.33
C THR A 68 8.77 1.41 7.39
N ASP A 69 9.53 2.50 7.40
CA ASP A 69 10.99 2.58 7.35
C ASP A 69 11.65 2.70 8.75
N VAL A 70 10.83 2.87 9.79
CA VAL A 70 11.24 2.81 11.20
C VAL A 70 10.39 1.77 11.94
N ASP A 71 11.01 0.63 12.25
CA ASP A 71 10.37 -0.50 12.94
C ASP A 71 11.43 -1.37 13.63
N ASP A 72 11.07 -2.03 14.73
CA ASP A 72 11.97 -2.95 15.47
C ASP A 72 12.54 -4.05 14.57
N LYS A 73 11.78 -4.53 13.57
CA LYS A 73 12.25 -5.55 12.63
C LYS A 73 13.41 -5.05 11.78
N ILE A 74 13.41 -3.77 11.39
CA ILE A 74 14.49 -3.15 10.62
C ILE A 74 15.73 -3.07 11.50
N ILE A 75 15.60 -2.59 12.74
CA ILE A 75 16.71 -2.48 13.71
C ILE A 75 17.35 -3.85 13.96
N ILE A 76 16.54 -4.88 14.24
CA ILE A 76 17.03 -6.25 14.49
C ILE A 76 17.76 -6.78 13.26
N LYS A 77 17.19 -6.61 12.06
CA LYS A 77 17.77 -7.13 10.82
C LYS A 77 19.07 -6.42 10.43
N ALA A 78 19.11 -5.09 10.58
CA ALA A 78 20.28 -4.27 10.31
C ALA A 78 21.45 -4.66 11.22
N ASN A 79 21.18 -4.85 12.52
CA ASN A 79 22.17 -5.33 13.49
C ASN A 79 22.70 -6.73 13.13
N GLN A 80 21.85 -7.65 12.66
CA GLN A 80 22.28 -8.98 12.22
C GLN A 80 23.19 -8.93 10.98
N GLN A 81 23.01 -7.94 10.10
CA GLN A 81 23.79 -7.78 8.87
C GLN A 81 24.98 -6.83 9.04
N GLY A 82 25.09 -6.13 10.17
CA GLY A 82 26.14 -5.16 10.43
C GLY A 82 26.07 -3.92 9.53
N ILE A 83 24.85 -3.49 9.15
CA ILE A 83 24.63 -2.30 8.31
C ILE A 83 23.72 -1.28 9.02
N ASP A 84 23.73 -0.04 8.54
CA ASP A 84 22.85 1.01 9.04
C ASP A 84 21.36 0.70 8.74
N PRO A 85 20.43 0.89 9.70
CA PRO A 85 19.01 0.62 9.50
C PRO A 85 18.35 1.39 8.35
N PHE A 86 18.74 2.64 8.11
CA PHE A 86 18.22 3.42 7.00
C PHE A 86 18.74 2.91 5.67
N VAL A 87 20.00 2.47 5.61
CA VAL A 87 20.55 1.80 4.41
C VAL A 87 19.80 0.50 4.10
N LEU A 88 19.46 -0.31 5.12
CA LEU A 88 18.64 -1.51 4.95
C LEU A 88 17.25 -1.17 4.41
N GLY A 89 16.59 -0.17 5.01
CA GLY A 89 15.26 0.29 4.61
C GLY A 89 15.21 0.76 3.17
N GLU A 90 16.11 1.68 2.81
CA GLU A 90 16.22 2.24 1.44
C GLU A 90 16.46 1.16 0.39
N MET A 91 17.32 0.18 0.68
CA MET A 91 17.56 -0.95 -0.22
C MET A 91 16.27 -1.72 -0.54
N TYR A 92 15.45 -2.02 0.48
CA TYR A 92 14.20 -2.74 0.27
C TYR A 92 13.05 -1.87 -0.26
N ILE A 93 13.08 -0.55 -0.02
CA ILE A 93 12.20 0.40 -0.71
C ILE A 93 12.48 0.34 -2.21
N HIS A 94 13.75 0.47 -2.61
CA HIS A 94 14.12 0.46 -4.02
C HIS A 94 13.74 -0.86 -4.71
N GLU A 95 14.04 -1.99 -4.07
CA GLU A 95 13.66 -3.32 -4.58
C GLU A 95 12.13 -3.47 -4.70
N PHE A 96 11.35 -2.94 -3.74
CA PHE A 96 9.89 -2.97 -3.84
C PHE A 96 9.36 -2.09 -4.96
N GLU A 97 9.91 -0.90 -5.15
CA GLU A 97 9.52 -0.01 -6.26
C GLU A 97 9.87 -0.58 -7.63
N GLU A 98 10.99 -1.30 -7.77
CA GLU A 98 11.31 -2.04 -8.99
C GLU A 98 10.24 -3.08 -9.29
N HIS A 99 9.85 -3.90 -8.31
CA HIS A 99 8.78 -4.89 -8.49
C HIS A 99 7.40 -4.29 -8.83
N LEU A 100 7.14 -3.03 -8.48
CA LEU A 100 5.89 -2.36 -8.85
C LEU A 100 5.92 -1.76 -10.27
N ARG A 101 7.11 -1.54 -10.83
CA ARG A 101 7.30 -1.03 -12.20
C ARG A 101 7.26 -2.13 -13.25
N ASP A 102 7.73 -3.32 -12.89
CA ASP A 102 7.71 -4.53 -13.72
C ASP A 102 6.30 -5.10 -13.90
#